data_AF-A0A7Y5A7B0-F1
#
_entry.id   AF-A0A7Y5A7B0-F1
#
_cell.length_a   1.000
_cell.length_b   1.000
_cell.length_c   1.000
_cell.angle_alpha   90.00
_cell.angle_beta   90.00
_cell.angle_gamma   90.00
#
_symmetry.space_group_name_H-M   'P 1'
#
loop_
_entity.id
_entity.type
_entity.pdbx_description
1 polymer ?
#
loop_
_entity_poly.entity_id
_entity_poly.type
_entity_poly.pdbx_seq_one_letter_code
_entity_poly.pdbx_strand_id
1 'polypeptide(L)'
;MCYRRLFGLLFCCAIVFSTGCKHRQKENYPNATHQNEQSKSIDGQLKQREKVSQPEVKPFQLTDTTKLISNTYHVENIGNLLSKTSILNETAHVPKKLNHNFIQNKREEFSIGTTSSINRYFIIDFENDIFTNTDYYFTNGMQISMIAPFFENIGLNRTLPGLGRNAMNYYGAGIRQNMYTGINPETEEIDRFDRPFAGVLYLEIMKYSYNSQHKLRLTSSIRTGVLGSNSLASSLQGGLHDLKPTGWQYQVQNDIILNLQAQLEKGIINRRNLEIITSGNTRIGTLNTDIGGSILLRAGQFKPYFEEFYTSKLSSGEYTEDKKWNYWISLEAGQQFVFYNATLNGGLFRKDSPFVLKYNELQHAVTRLTIGISCFYKQNGLVLSYVQLSPEFKNGRMHRWGSIRLIRNF
;
A
#
# COMPACT_ATOMS: atom_id res chain seq x y z
N MET A 1 -0.46 6.65 29.10
CA MET A 1 0.96 6.79 28.67
C MET A 1 1.26 6.38 27.22
N CYS A 2 0.28 6.04 26.36
CA CYS A 2 0.51 5.54 25.00
C CYS A 2 0.65 6.64 23.91
N TYR A 3 0.06 7.83 24.11
CA TYR A 3 0.04 8.90 23.10
C TYR A 3 1.39 9.60 22.86
N ARG A 4 2.27 9.66 23.88
CA ARG A 4 3.57 10.35 23.77
C ARG A 4 4.60 9.65 22.87
N ARG A 5 4.46 8.34 22.62
CA ARG A 5 5.41 7.58 21.77
C ARG A 5 5.01 7.55 20.29
N LEU A 6 3.72 7.69 19.98
CA LEU A 6 3.23 7.80 18.59
C LEU A 6 3.67 9.12 17.95
N PHE A 7 3.70 10.20 18.74
CA PHE A 7 4.21 11.51 18.33
C PHE A 7 5.70 11.48 17.95
N GLY A 8 6.52 10.67 18.62
CA GLY A 8 7.94 10.55 18.30
C GLY A 8 8.23 9.93 16.93
N LEU A 9 7.38 9.01 16.47
CA LEU A 9 7.50 8.40 15.13
C LEU A 9 7.10 9.36 14.01
N LEU A 10 6.03 10.13 14.20
CA LEU A 10 5.65 11.20 13.28
C LEU A 10 6.71 12.31 13.20
N PHE A 11 7.39 12.59 14.31
CA PHE A 11 8.48 13.56 14.39
C PHE A 11 9.75 13.11 13.64
N CYS A 12 10.07 11.81 13.64
CA CYS A 12 11.18 11.28 12.82
C CYS A 12 10.89 11.40 11.32
N CYS A 13 9.65 11.18 10.87
CA CYS A 13 9.28 11.46 9.47
C CYS A 13 9.47 12.95 9.15
N ALA A 14 8.96 13.85 10.00
CA ALA A 14 9.13 15.31 9.86
C ALA A 14 10.61 15.76 9.77
N ILE A 15 11.52 15.12 10.51
CA ILE A 15 12.95 15.44 10.47
C ILE A 15 13.57 15.03 9.12
N VAL A 16 13.23 13.85 8.59
CA VAL A 16 13.71 13.40 7.26
C VAL A 16 13.25 14.36 6.17
N PHE A 17 12.05 14.93 6.27
CA PHE A 17 11.57 15.96 5.34
C PHE A 17 12.40 17.26 5.40
N SER A 18 12.86 17.68 6.58
CA SER A 18 13.58 18.96 6.74
C SER A 18 15.05 18.94 6.29
N THR A 19 15.71 17.77 6.34
CA THR A 19 17.15 17.67 6.06
C THR A 19 17.47 17.49 4.59
N GLY A 20 16.56 16.92 3.79
CA GLY A 20 16.77 16.71 2.36
C GLY A 20 16.79 18.01 1.54
N CYS A 21 16.00 19.01 1.91
CA CYS A 21 15.90 20.27 1.16
C CYS A 21 17.12 21.21 1.34
N LYS A 22 17.93 21.05 2.38
CA LYS A 22 19.07 21.95 2.65
C LYS A 22 20.32 21.69 1.79
N HIS A 23 20.31 20.69 0.92
CA HIS A 23 21.48 20.29 0.13
C HIS A 23 21.20 20.39 -1.39
N ARG A 24 20.84 21.59 -1.89
CA ARG A 24 20.81 21.89 -3.33
C ARG A 24 21.89 22.91 -3.66
N GLN A 25 23.03 22.45 -4.19
CA GLN A 25 23.96 23.31 -4.91
C GLN A 25 23.33 23.65 -6.27
N LYS A 26 23.34 24.94 -6.63
CA LYS A 26 22.92 25.44 -7.93
C LYS A 26 23.89 24.93 -9.00
N GLU A 27 23.49 23.94 -9.78
CA GLU A 27 24.12 23.67 -11.06
C GLU A 27 23.47 24.53 -12.14
N ASN A 28 24.25 25.43 -12.73
CA ASN A 28 23.85 26.29 -13.84
C ASN A 28 23.69 25.43 -15.12
N TYR A 29 22.48 25.34 -15.65
CA TYR A 29 22.27 24.88 -17.02
C TYR A 29 22.49 26.05 -18.00
N PRO A 30 23.20 25.84 -19.12
CA PRO A 30 23.44 26.90 -20.10
C PRO A 30 22.16 27.25 -20.87
N ASN A 31 21.88 28.55 -20.95
CA ASN A 31 20.75 29.14 -21.69
C ASN A 31 20.82 28.80 -23.19
N ALA A 32 19.75 28.23 -23.72
CA ALA A 32 19.50 28.19 -25.15
C ALA A 32 19.02 29.57 -25.61
N THR A 33 19.94 30.37 -26.15
CA THR A 33 19.65 31.56 -26.94
C THR A 33 18.98 31.16 -28.25
N HIS A 34 17.71 31.53 -28.44
CA HIS A 34 17.14 31.78 -29.76
C HIS A 34 16.55 33.18 -29.82
N GLN A 35 16.70 33.77 -30.99
CA GLN A 35 16.66 35.18 -31.29
C GLN A 35 15.25 35.79 -31.14
N ASN A 36 15.21 36.97 -30.53
CA ASN A 36 14.16 37.96 -30.74
C ASN A 36 14.12 38.37 -32.21
N GLU A 37 12.92 38.49 -32.78
CA GLU A 37 12.47 39.75 -33.38
C GLU A 37 10.98 39.66 -33.80
N GLN A 38 10.29 40.81 -33.65
CA GLN A 38 8.95 41.15 -34.14
C GLN A 38 7.73 40.78 -33.27
N SER A 39 7.34 41.68 -32.37
CA SER A 39 6.31 42.69 -32.69
C SER A 39 5.99 43.56 -31.47
N LYS A 40 6.08 44.88 -31.68
CA LYS A 40 5.61 45.92 -30.76
C LYS A 40 4.14 46.23 -31.06
N SER A 41 3.50 46.75 -30.01
CA SER A 41 2.24 47.51 -29.98
C SER A 41 0.96 46.70 -30.21
N ILE A 42 0.11 46.64 -29.18
CA ILE A 42 -1.02 47.57 -29.04
C ILE A 42 -1.37 47.62 -27.55
N ASP A 43 -1.30 48.82 -27.00
CA ASP A 43 -1.79 49.19 -25.68
C ASP A 43 -3.13 49.92 -25.92
N GLY A 44 -4.19 49.55 -25.19
CA GLY A 44 -5.48 50.20 -25.42
C GLY A 44 -6.70 49.49 -24.84
N GLN A 45 -6.95 49.74 -23.55
CA GLN A 45 -8.27 49.86 -22.92
C GLN A 45 -9.23 48.65 -22.99
N LEU A 46 -9.50 48.05 -21.82
CA LEU A 46 -10.86 47.99 -21.25
C LEU A 46 -10.78 47.55 -19.78
N LYS A 47 -11.02 48.51 -18.88
CA LYS A 47 -11.38 48.31 -17.48
C LYS A 47 -12.90 48.12 -17.39
N GLN A 48 -13.36 47.00 -16.83
CA GLN A 48 -14.59 46.86 -16.03
C GLN A 48 -14.46 45.51 -15.30
N ARG A 49 -13.99 45.48 -14.05
CA ARG A 49 -14.79 45.41 -12.81
C ARG A 49 -15.96 44.43 -12.87
N GLU A 50 -15.74 43.23 -12.37
CA GLU A 50 -16.75 42.51 -11.57
C GLU A 50 -16.10 41.96 -10.29
N LYS A 51 -16.69 42.34 -9.16
CA LYS A 51 -16.42 41.82 -7.82
C LYS A 51 -17.13 40.47 -7.71
N VAL A 52 -16.42 39.39 -7.44
CA VAL A 52 -17.05 38.13 -7.00
C VAL A 52 -16.88 38.01 -5.49
N SER A 53 -18.03 37.98 -4.83
CA SER A 53 -18.26 37.86 -3.39
C SER A 53 -17.78 36.53 -2.82
N GLN A 54 -17.20 36.60 -1.62
CA GLN A 54 -16.96 35.46 -0.74
C GLN A 54 -18.29 34.83 -0.29
N PRO A 55 -18.45 33.50 -0.22
CA PRO A 55 -19.61 32.91 0.41
C PRO A 55 -19.46 32.90 1.94
N GLU A 56 -20.46 33.50 2.57
CA GLU A 56 -20.69 33.65 4.00
C GLU A 56 -21.08 32.29 4.63
N VAL A 57 -20.34 31.86 5.66
CA VAL A 57 -20.62 30.64 6.43
C VAL A 57 -21.70 30.95 7.47
N LYS A 58 -22.89 30.35 7.33
CA LYS A 58 -23.91 30.35 8.40
C LYS A 58 -23.62 29.24 9.41
N PRO A 59 -23.72 29.52 10.74
CA PRO A 59 -23.53 28.50 11.76
C PRO A 59 -24.73 27.54 11.81
N PHE A 60 -24.44 26.24 11.80
CA PHE A 60 -25.40 25.17 12.01
C PHE A 60 -25.71 25.04 13.51
N GLN A 61 -26.98 25.21 13.89
CA GLN A 61 -27.46 25.00 15.25
C GLN A 61 -27.82 23.54 15.48
N LEU A 62 -27.40 23.02 16.64
CA LEU A 62 -27.79 21.72 17.17
C LEU A 62 -29.24 21.80 17.69
N THR A 63 -30.12 20.94 17.22
CA THR A 63 -31.38 20.63 17.91
C THR A 63 -31.48 19.13 18.17
N ASP A 64 -31.85 18.86 19.41
CA ASP A 64 -31.75 17.61 20.13
C ASP A 64 -32.93 16.65 19.85
N THR A 65 -32.68 15.38 20.17
CA THR A 65 -33.64 14.26 20.38
C THR A 65 -34.32 13.59 19.17
N THR A 66 -33.94 12.33 18.92
CA THR A 66 -34.90 11.20 18.96
C THR A 66 -34.21 9.81 19.03
N LYS A 67 -34.36 9.19 20.21
CA LYS A 67 -34.37 7.75 20.55
C LYS A 67 -33.36 6.80 19.88
N LEU A 68 -32.33 6.46 20.67
CA LEU A 68 -31.64 5.17 20.61
C LEU A 68 -32.63 4.00 20.68
N ILE A 69 -32.58 3.10 19.70
CA ILE A 69 -33.05 1.72 19.86
C ILE A 69 -31.80 0.86 20.08
N SER A 70 -31.49 0.58 21.34
CA SER A 70 -30.48 -0.40 21.73
C SER A 70 -31.08 -1.80 21.60
N ASN A 71 -30.71 -2.54 20.56
CA ASN A 71 -30.93 -3.99 20.55
C ASN A 71 -29.82 -4.65 21.36
N THR A 72 -30.05 -4.75 22.67
CA THR A 72 -29.23 -5.53 23.60
C THR A 72 -29.60 -6.99 23.44
N TYR A 73 -28.74 -7.79 22.82
CA TYR A 73 -28.85 -9.25 22.86
C TYR A 73 -28.23 -9.76 24.16
N HIS A 74 -29.08 -10.32 25.02
CA HIS A 74 -28.70 -11.09 26.19
C HIS A 74 -27.83 -12.29 25.77
N VAL A 75 -26.59 -12.36 26.26
CA VAL A 75 -25.76 -13.57 26.16
C VAL A 75 -25.82 -14.26 27.51
N GLU A 76 -26.60 -15.34 27.60
CA GLU A 76 -26.65 -16.19 28.79
C GLU A 76 -25.35 -17.00 28.93
N ASN A 77 -24.80 -16.98 30.15
CA ASN A 77 -23.97 -18.00 30.78
C ASN A 77 -22.74 -18.56 30.02
N ILE A 78 -21.62 -17.84 30.15
CA ILE A 78 -20.24 -18.37 29.91
C ILE A 78 -19.77 -19.28 31.09
N GLY A 79 -20.69 -19.71 31.98
CA GLY A 79 -20.38 -20.50 33.18
C GLY A 79 -20.37 -22.02 33.03
N ASN A 80 -20.81 -22.59 31.89
CA ASN A 80 -21.05 -24.04 31.77
C ASN A 80 -20.18 -24.79 30.74
N LEU A 81 -19.13 -24.17 30.19
CA LEU A 81 -18.20 -24.83 29.25
C LEU A 81 -16.88 -25.30 29.89
N LEU A 82 -16.71 -25.13 31.20
CA LEU A 82 -15.49 -25.51 31.93
C LEU A 82 -15.67 -26.68 32.93
N SER A 83 -16.81 -27.40 32.91
CA SER A 83 -17.08 -28.49 33.87
C SER A 83 -17.28 -29.89 33.27
N LYS A 84 -16.95 -30.12 31.99
CA LYS A 84 -17.09 -31.44 31.35
C LYS A 84 -15.79 -32.18 31.03
N THR A 85 -14.69 -31.81 31.68
CA THR A 85 -13.47 -32.63 31.73
C THR A 85 -13.12 -32.94 33.18
N SER A 86 -14.00 -33.68 33.84
CA SER A 86 -13.71 -34.40 35.08
C SER A 86 -14.24 -35.82 34.90
N ILE A 87 -13.41 -36.70 34.36
CA ILE A 87 -13.64 -38.14 34.51
C ILE A 87 -12.86 -38.55 35.75
N LEU A 88 -13.61 -38.77 36.82
CA LEU A 88 -13.20 -39.50 38.01
C LEU A 88 -13.30 -41.01 37.71
N ASN A 89 -12.24 -41.69 38.13
CA ASN A 89 -12.22 -42.96 38.87
C ASN A 89 -12.39 -44.32 38.19
N GLU A 90 -11.68 -45.24 38.86
CA GLU A 90 -11.91 -46.67 39.06
C GLU A 90 -11.05 -47.69 38.29
N THR A 91 -10.15 -48.30 39.07
CA THR A 91 -9.56 -49.62 38.88
C THR A 91 -10.65 -50.69 38.71
N ALA A 92 -10.68 -51.35 37.55
CA ALA A 92 -11.41 -52.60 37.36
C ALA A 92 -10.71 -53.54 36.36
N HIS A 93 -10.85 -54.83 36.65
CA HIS A 93 -10.20 -56.01 36.07
C HIS A 93 -9.97 -56.04 34.55
N VAL A 94 -8.81 -56.59 34.18
CA VAL A 94 -8.44 -57.06 32.83
C VAL A 94 -9.13 -58.41 32.52
N PRO A 95 -9.96 -58.52 31.46
CA PRO A 95 -10.26 -59.80 30.85
C PRO A 95 -9.39 -60.00 29.60
N LYS A 96 -8.69 -61.13 29.56
CA LYS A 96 -8.02 -61.67 28.37
C LYS A 96 -9.05 -62.00 27.29
N LYS A 97 -9.01 -61.27 26.17
CA LYS A 97 -9.16 -61.81 24.79
C LYS A 97 -8.96 -60.67 23.78
N LEU A 98 -7.83 -60.70 23.07
CA LEU A 98 -7.62 -59.90 21.86
C LEU A 98 -8.64 -60.36 20.81
N ASN A 99 -9.55 -59.48 20.41
CA ASN A 99 -10.23 -59.58 19.12
C ASN A 99 -9.53 -58.62 18.16
N HIS A 100 -8.73 -59.19 17.27
CA HIS A 100 -8.30 -58.53 16.04
C HIS A 100 -9.54 -58.35 15.16
N ASN A 101 -10.04 -57.12 15.06
CA ASN A 101 -10.64 -56.49 13.87
C ASN A 101 -11.51 -55.30 14.30
N PHE A 102 -11.46 -54.22 13.50
CA PHE A 102 -12.06 -52.90 13.71
C PHE A 102 -11.23 -51.87 14.50
N ILE A 103 -10.01 -51.60 14.02
CA ILE A 103 -9.56 -50.21 13.93
C ILE A 103 -9.72 -49.82 12.46
N GLN A 104 -10.93 -49.43 12.07
CA GLN A 104 -11.04 -48.53 10.92
C GLN A 104 -10.47 -47.20 11.39
N ASN A 105 -9.26 -46.89 10.92
CA ASN A 105 -8.68 -45.56 10.97
C ASN A 105 -9.61 -44.61 10.21
N LYS A 106 -10.64 -44.12 10.89
CA LYS A 106 -11.36 -42.93 10.49
C LYS A 106 -10.38 -41.78 10.77
N ARG A 107 -9.51 -41.48 9.80
CA ARG A 107 -8.89 -40.16 9.70
C ARG A 107 -10.07 -39.21 9.53
N GLU A 108 -10.59 -38.70 10.63
CA GLU A 108 -11.34 -37.46 10.60
C GLU A 108 -10.35 -36.40 10.14
N GLU A 109 -10.31 -36.17 8.82
CA GLU A 109 -9.82 -34.92 8.28
C GLU A 109 -10.70 -33.83 8.89
N PHE A 110 -10.24 -33.28 10.01
CA PHE A 110 -10.79 -32.08 10.58
C PHE A 110 -10.51 -30.98 9.55
N SER A 111 -11.45 -30.79 8.63
CA SER A 111 -11.39 -29.75 7.61
C SER A 111 -11.59 -28.42 8.32
N ILE A 112 -10.51 -27.88 8.87
CA ILE A 112 -10.50 -26.52 9.42
C ILE A 112 -10.83 -25.60 8.23
N GLY A 113 -11.92 -24.85 8.36
CA GLY A 113 -12.30 -23.84 7.38
C GLY A 113 -11.22 -22.76 7.22
N THR A 114 -11.54 -21.67 6.56
CA THR A 114 -10.68 -20.48 6.62
C THR A 114 -10.59 -19.99 8.05
N THR A 115 -9.37 -19.71 8.54
CA THR A 115 -9.15 -19.08 9.85
C THR A 115 -8.79 -17.62 9.65
N SER A 116 -9.24 -16.77 10.57
CA SER A 116 -8.89 -15.34 10.60
C SER A 116 -7.89 -15.07 11.71
N SER A 117 -6.85 -14.29 11.39
CA SER A 117 -5.79 -13.99 12.34
C SER A 117 -6.24 -12.95 13.37
N ILE A 118 -5.84 -13.14 14.63
CA ILE A 118 -6.09 -12.16 15.70
C ILE A 118 -5.01 -11.08 15.80
N ASN A 119 -3.92 -11.21 15.03
CA ASN A 119 -2.78 -10.31 15.10
C ASN A 119 -3.15 -8.90 14.62
N ARG A 120 -2.44 -7.90 15.15
CA ARG A 120 -2.66 -6.50 14.84
C ARG A 120 -1.37 -5.87 14.37
N TYR A 121 -1.42 -5.14 13.27
CA TYR A 121 -0.27 -4.45 12.71
C TYR A 121 -0.64 -3.02 12.40
N PHE A 122 0.26 -2.12 12.72
CA PHE A 122 0.27 -0.76 12.22
C PHE A 122 1.49 -0.61 11.32
N ILE A 123 1.26 -0.08 10.12
CA ILE A 123 2.26 -0.01 9.06
C ILE A 123 2.29 1.42 8.53
N ILE A 124 3.47 2.02 8.48
CA ILE A 124 3.72 3.26 7.76
C ILE A 124 4.70 2.94 6.64
N ASP A 125 4.37 3.33 5.43
CA ASP A 125 5.27 3.32 4.28
C ASP A 125 5.49 4.74 3.80
N PHE A 126 6.75 5.11 3.62
CA PHE A 126 7.15 6.40 3.09
C PHE A 126 8.12 6.20 1.94
N GLU A 127 7.81 6.79 0.80
CA GLU A 127 8.58 6.67 -0.43
C GLU A 127 8.90 8.06 -0.97
N ASN A 128 10.15 8.28 -1.39
CA ASN A 128 10.58 9.55 -1.93
C ASN A 128 11.78 9.39 -2.86
N ASP A 129 11.79 10.15 -3.95
CA ASP A 129 12.86 10.15 -4.95
C ASP A 129 14.09 10.95 -4.52
N ILE A 130 13.97 11.80 -3.49
CA ILE A 130 15.10 12.49 -2.86
C ILE A 130 16.15 11.52 -2.32
N PHE A 131 15.75 10.31 -1.91
CA PHE A 131 16.67 9.28 -1.44
C PHE A 131 17.62 8.77 -2.54
N THR A 132 17.34 9.10 -3.80
CA THR A 132 18.16 8.75 -4.97
C THR A 132 18.66 9.97 -5.72
N ASN A 133 18.59 11.17 -5.10
CA ASN A 133 18.97 12.45 -5.70
C ASN A 133 18.22 12.75 -7.02
N THR A 134 16.95 12.38 -7.06
CA THR A 134 16.00 12.69 -8.15
C THR A 134 14.84 13.51 -7.57
N ASP A 135 14.12 14.25 -8.42
CA ASP A 135 12.98 15.11 -8.01
C ASP A 135 11.93 15.21 -9.14
N TYR A 136 11.56 14.06 -9.71
CA TYR A 136 10.67 13.96 -10.86
C TYR A 136 9.95 12.62 -10.94
N TYR A 137 8.94 12.52 -11.81
CA TYR A 137 8.08 11.36 -11.99
C TYR A 137 7.34 10.98 -10.71
N PHE A 138 7.71 9.90 -10.03
CA PHE A 138 7.12 9.57 -8.73
C PHE A 138 7.99 10.24 -7.66
N THR A 139 7.51 11.36 -7.11
CA THR A 139 8.28 12.17 -6.17
C THR A 139 7.96 11.86 -4.71
N ASN A 140 6.72 11.48 -4.42
CA ASN A 140 6.30 11.21 -3.05
C ASN A 140 5.21 10.16 -2.97
N GLY A 141 5.33 9.26 -2.00
CA GLY A 141 4.25 8.39 -1.59
C GLY A 141 4.24 8.20 -0.08
N MET A 142 3.05 8.22 0.51
CA MET A 142 2.87 7.88 1.91
C MET A 142 1.66 6.98 2.07
N GLN A 143 1.82 5.93 2.85
CA GLN A 143 0.72 5.05 3.24
C GLN A 143 0.72 4.80 4.74
N ILE A 144 -0.47 4.88 5.33
CA ILE A 144 -0.72 4.43 6.70
C ILE A 144 -1.75 3.33 6.62
N SER A 145 -1.42 2.16 7.16
CA SER A 145 -2.27 0.97 7.12
C SER A 145 -2.37 0.31 8.48
N MET A 146 -3.49 -0.36 8.70
CA MET A 146 -3.72 -1.21 9.85
C MET A 146 -4.26 -2.56 9.41
N ILE A 147 -3.74 -3.63 10.00
CA ILE A 147 -4.25 -4.99 9.88
C ILE A 147 -4.77 -5.38 11.26
N ALA A 148 -5.99 -5.91 11.34
CA ALA A 148 -6.60 -6.33 12.58
C ALA A 148 -7.85 -7.20 12.34
N PRO A 149 -8.22 -8.09 13.28
CA PRO A 149 -9.38 -8.97 13.14
C PRO A 149 -10.70 -8.22 12.95
N PHE A 150 -10.88 -7.03 13.53
CA PHE A 150 -12.14 -6.28 13.38
C PHE A 150 -12.40 -5.82 11.94
N PHE A 151 -11.38 -5.75 11.07
CA PHE A 151 -11.55 -5.45 9.65
C PHE A 151 -12.26 -6.56 8.87
N GLU A 152 -12.34 -7.78 9.41
CA GLU A 152 -13.13 -8.85 8.84
C GLU A 152 -14.61 -8.49 8.72
N ASN A 153 -15.12 -7.71 9.69
CA ASN A 153 -16.53 -7.33 9.77
C ASN A 153 -16.89 -6.15 8.87
N ILE A 154 -15.93 -5.54 8.17
CA ILE A 154 -16.23 -4.57 7.12
C ILE A 154 -16.73 -5.37 5.92
N GLY A 155 -18.00 -5.19 5.53
CA GLY A 155 -18.70 -6.09 4.61
C GLY A 155 -17.94 -6.42 3.31
N LEU A 156 -17.26 -5.44 2.71
CA LEU A 156 -16.47 -5.64 1.49
C LEU A 156 -15.17 -6.45 1.71
N ASN A 157 -14.60 -6.43 2.91
CA ASN A 157 -13.37 -7.18 3.22
C ASN A 157 -13.61 -8.69 3.17
N ARG A 158 -14.76 -9.15 3.69
CA ARG A 158 -15.11 -10.57 3.70
C ARG A 158 -15.30 -11.14 2.30
N THR A 159 -15.78 -10.31 1.36
CA THR A 159 -15.98 -10.70 -0.04
C THR A 159 -14.69 -10.75 -0.86
N LEU A 160 -13.57 -10.24 -0.33
CA LEU A 160 -12.29 -10.32 -1.03
C LEU A 160 -11.86 -11.79 -1.21
N PRO A 161 -11.40 -12.18 -2.41
CA PRO A 161 -10.90 -13.52 -2.67
C PRO A 161 -9.82 -13.95 -1.67
N GLY A 162 -9.81 -15.25 -1.35
CA GLY A 162 -8.81 -15.88 -0.48
C GLY A 162 -8.49 -17.30 -0.97
N LEU A 163 -7.50 -17.95 -0.37
CA LEU A 163 -7.05 -19.28 -0.76
C LEU A 163 -7.98 -20.41 -0.30
N GLY A 164 -9.06 -20.11 0.43
CA GLY A 164 -10.04 -21.09 0.88
C GLY A 164 -9.57 -21.94 2.06
N ARG A 165 -9.81 -23.25 2.01
CA ARG A 165 -9.54 -24.18 3.13
C ARG A 165 -8.08 -24.14 3.56
N ASN A 166 -7.85 -24.33 4.86
CA ASN A 166 -6.52 -24.30 5.49
C ASN A 166 -5.75 -22.98 5.31
N ALA A 167 -6.43 -21.90 4.91
CA ALA A 167 -5.81 -20.59 4.76
C ALA A 167 -5.99 -19.74 6.03
N MET A 168 -4.91 -19.04 6.41
CA MET A 168 -4.92 -17.99 7.44
C MET A 168 -5.16 -16.63 6.77
N ASN A 169 -6.21 -15.92 7.18
CA ASN A 169 -6.61 -14.65 6.60
C ASN A 169 -6.30 -13.47 7.52
N TYR A 170 -5.75 -12.41 6.96
CA TYR A 170 -5.52 -11.13 7.61
C TYR A 170 -6.31 -10.06 6.86
N TYR A 171 -7.03 -9.24 7.60
CA TYR A 171 -7.83 -8.15 7.03
C TYR A 171 -7.24 -6.81 7.46
N GLY A 172 -7.23 -5.85 6.54
CA GLY A 172 -6.71 -4.53 6.81
C GLY A 172 -7.38 -3.43 6.01
N ALA A 173 -7.07 -2.21 6.41
CA ALA A 173 -7.39 -1.01 5.69
C ALA A 173 -6.21 -0.05 5.73
N GLY A 174 -6.10 0.84 4.76
CA GLY A 174 -5.11 1.90 4.75
C GLY A 174 -5.53 3.09 3.93
N ILE A 175 -4.81 4.19 4.09
CA ILE A 175 -4.93 5.40 3.28
C ILE A 175 -3.57 5.67 2.63
N ARG A 176 -3.58 6.00 1.35
CA ARG A 176 -2.37 6.30 0.59
C ARG A 176 -2.53 7.55 -0.26
N GLN A 177 -1.50 8.39 -0.25
CA GLN A 177 -1.34 9.49 -1.19
C GLN A 177 -0.08 9.28 -2.04
N ASN A 178 -0.18 9.53 -3.34
CA ASN A 178 0.97 9.60 -4.25
C ASN A 178 0.99 10.97 -4.95
N MET A 179 2.19 11.44 -5.23
CA MET A 179 2.45 12.68 -5.97
C MET A 179 3.33 12.37 -7.16
N TYR A 180 2.99 12.97 -8.29
CA TYR A 180 3.74 12.84 -9.52
C TYR A 180 3.99 14.17 -10.20
N THR A 181 5.21 14.36 -10.70
CA THR A 181 5.71 15.60 -11.32
C THR A 181 6.45 15.30 -12.62
N GLY A 182 6.60 16.32 -13.47
CA GLY A 182 7.57 16.29 -14.57
C GLY A 182 9.02 16.45 -14.06
N ILE A 183 9.98 16.33 -14.98
CA ILE A 183 11.42 16.53 -14.77
C ILE A 183 11.72 17.93 -14.25
N ASN A 184 11.03 18.93 -14.79
CA ASN A 184 11.20 20.33 -14.40
C ASN A 184 9.91 20.84 -13.75
N PRO A 185 9.69 20.57 -12.45
CA PRO A 185 8.42 20.88 -11.79
C PRO A 185 8.14 22.39 -11.62
N GLU A 186 9.15 23.22 -11.85
CA GLU A 186 9.17 24.67 -11.68
C GLU A 186 8.85 25.43 -12.99
N THR A 187 8.64 24.74 -14.12
CA THR A 187 8.30 25.41 -15.39
C THR A 187 6.87 25.93 -15.39
N GLU A 188 6.67 27.12 -15.97
CA GLU A 188 5.34 27.73 -16.10
C GLU A 188 4.53 27.16 -17.27
N GLU A 189 5.21 26.52 -18.22
CA GLU A 189 4.61 25.88 -19.39
C GLU A 189 4.49 24.37 -19.21
N ILE A 190 3.48 23.79 -19.87
CA ILE A 190 3.30 22.34 -19.95
C ILE A 190 4.34 21.75 -20.91
N ASP A 191 5.23 20.90 -20.41
CA ASP A 191 6.06 20.06 -21.25
C ASP A 191 5.25 18.88 -21.80
N ARG A 192 4.95 18.92 -23.10
CA ARG A 192 4.13 17.91 -23.80
C ARG A 192 4.88 16.61 -24.07
N PHE A 193 6.18 16.55 -23.82
CA PHE A 193 6.99 15.35 -23.98
C PHE A 193 7.30 14.66 -22.67
N ASP A 194 6.78 15.18 -21.57
CA ASP A 194 7.09 14.71 -20.23
C ASP A 194 5.85 14.21 -19.47
N ARG A 195 6.04 13.83 -18.21
CA ARG A 195 4.97 13.33 -17.36
C ARG A 195 4.00 14.46 -16.93
N PRO A 196 2.67 14.27 -17.07
CA PRO A 196 1.69 15.15 -16.45
C PRO A 196 1.80 15.17 -14.92
N PHE A 197 1.57 16.32 -14.32
CA PHE A 197 1.38 16.38 -12.87
C PHE A 197 0.15 15.57 -12.48
N ALA A 198 0.24 14.79 -11.40
CA ALA A 198 -0.91 14.05 -10.90
C ALA A 198 -0.79 13.84 -9.39
N GLY A 199 -1.89 14.09 -8.69
CA GLY A 199 -2.06 13.70 -7.30
C GLY A 199 -3.07 12.57 -7.20
N VAL A 200 -2.82 11.62 -6.31
CA VAL A 200 -3.69 10.47 -6.07
C VAL A 200 -3.87 10.31 -4.56
N LEU A 201 -5.11 10.14 -4.10
CA LEU A 201 -5.44 9.81 -2.72
C LEU A 201 -6.48 8.70 -2.70
N TYR A 202 -6.23 7.61 -1.99
CA TYR A 202 -7.22 6.53 -1.87
C TYR A 202 -7.20 5.85 -0.52
N LEU A 203 -8.35 5.28 -0.16
CA LEU A 203 -8.49 4.23 0.83
C LEU A 203 -8.31 2.88 0.16
N GLU A 204 -7.66 1.96 0.84
CA GLU A 204 -7.49 0.58 0.42
C GLU A 204 -8.01 -0.33 1.50
N ILE A 205 -8.90 -1.25 1.14
CA ILE A 205 -9.23 -2.41 1.97
C ILE A 205 -8.57 -3.65 1.39
N MET A 206 -7.99 -4.48 2.24
CA MET A 206 -7.14 -5.59 1.78
C MET A 206 -7.32 -6.85 2.62
N LYS A 207 -7.12 -7.98 1.95
CA LYS A 207 -7.08 -9.31 2.54
C LYS A 207 -5.78 -10.01 2.11
N TYR A 208 -5.03 -10.52 3.09
CA TYR A 208 -3.93 -11.43 2.86
C TYR A 208 -4.34 -12.83 3.28
N SER A 209 -4.30 -13.78 2.36
CA SER A 209 -4.66 -15.18 2.60
C SER A 209 -3.41 -16.05 2.42
N TYR A 210 -2.98 -16.70 3.48
CA TYR A 210 -1.76 -17.51 3.53
C TYR A 210 -2.11 -18.99 3.60
N ASN A 211 -1.49 -19.80 2.76
CA ASN A 211 -1.52 -21.25 2.88
C ASN A 211 -0.07 -21.75 3.00
N SER A 212 0.35 -22.00 4.24
CA SER A 212 1.72 -22.38 4.57
C SER A 212 2.09 -23.78 4.07
N GLN A 213 1.12 -24.69 3.95
CA GLN A 213 1.31 -26.05 3.43
C GLN A 213 1.67 -26.01 1.93
N HIS A 214 0.93 -25.22 1.15
CA HIS A 214 1.15 -25.09 -0.29
C HIS A 214 2.12 -23.96 -0.66
N LYS A 215 2.68 -23.23 0.31
CA LYS A 215 3.58 -22.09 0.09
C LYS A 215 2.94 -21.07 -0.88
N LEU A 216 1.68 -20.73 -0.59
CA LEU A 216 0.89 -19.79 -1.38
C LEU A 216 0.48 -18.59 -0.53
N ARG A 217 0.48 -17.41 -1.16
CA ARG A 217 -0.17 -16.23 -0.61
C ARG A 217 -1.02 -15.57 -1.69
N LEU A 218 -2.28 -15.29 -1.39
CA LEU A 218 -3.14 -14.45 -2.21
C LEU A 218 -3.40 -13.15 -1.46
N THR A 219 -2.99 -12.04 -2.07
CA THR A 219 -3.39 -10.70 -1.65
C THR A 219 -4.50 -10.22 -2.57
N SER A 220 -5.59 -9.71 -2.00
CA SER A 220 -6.68 -9.09 -2.76
C SER A 220 -7.05 -7.77 -2.12
N SER A 221 -7.32 -6.74 -2.92
CA SER A 221 -7.71 -5.44 -2.39
C SER A 221 -8.64 -4.66 -3.31
N ILE A 222 -9.39 -3.75 -2.69
CA ILE A 222 -10.19 -2.72 -3.37
C ILE A 222 -9.63 -1.37 -2.95
N ARG A 223 -9.37 -0.50 -3.93
CA ARG A 223 -8.98 0.89 -3.73
C ARG A 223 -10.11 1.80 -4.17
N THR A 224 -10.43 2.80 -3.35
CA THR A 224 -11.37 3.86 -3.70
C THR A 224 -10.88 5.23 -3.25
N GLY A 225 -11.08 6.26 -4.06
CA GLY A 225 -10.54 7.57 -3.78
C GLY A 225 -10.64 8.53 -4.95
N VAL A 226 -9.65 9.42 -5.07
CA VAL A 226 -9.63 10.50 -6.05
C VAL A 226 -8.27 10.63 -6.72
N LEU A 227 -8.30 10.84 -8.03
CA LEU A 227 -7.23 11.39 -8.85
C LEU A 227 -7.42 12.90 -8.94
N GLY A 228 -6.34 13.66 -9.12
CA GLY A 228 -6.36 15.10 -9.38
C GLY A 228 -6.26 15.98 -8.14
N SER A 229 -6.68 17.24 -8.25
CA SER A 229 -6.52 18.27 -7.21
C SER A 229 -7.19 17.92 -5.88
N ASN A 230 -8.28 17.15 -5.89
CA ASN A 230 -8.97 16.66 -4.70
C ASN A 230 -8.12 15.69 -3.86
N SER A 231 -7.02 15.17 -4.42
CA SER A 231 -6.06 14.38 -3.65
C SER A 231 -5.26 15.22 -2.64
N LEU A 232 -5.30 16.55 -2.74
CA LEU A 232 -4.54 17.50 -1.92
C LEU A 232 -3.01 17.38 -2.05
N ALA A 233 -2.51 16.72 -3.10
CA ALA A 233 -1.08 16.54 -3.33
C ALA A 233 -0.33 17.88 -3.45
N SER A 234 -0.87 18.83 -4.23
CA SER A 234 -0.30 20.17 -4.40
C SER A 234 -0.15 20.93 -3.07
N SER A 235 -1.20 20.90 -2.24
CA SER A 235 -1.20 21.60 -0.94
C SER A 235 -0.17 21.02 0.02
N LEU A 236 -0.03 19.69 0.06
CA LEU A 236 0.95 19.04 0.93
C LEU A 236 2.38 19.23 0.44
N GLN A 237 2.64 19.14 -0.86
CA GLN A 237 3.98 19.40 -1.40
C GLN A 237 4.39 20.87 -1.20
N GLY A 238 3.47 21.80 -1.45
CA GLY A 238 3.71 23.24 -1.26
C GLY A 238 3.88 23.67 0.20
N GLY A 239 3.50 22.83 1.17
CA GLY A 239 3.78 23.05 2.59
C GLY A 239 5.16 22.55 3.03
N LEU A 240 5.81 21.71 2.23
CA LEU A 240 7.09 21.07 2.55
C LEU A 240 8.27 21.65 1.76
N HIS A 241 8.03 22.25 0.60
CA HIS A 241 9.07 22.81 -0.28
C HIS A 241 9.13 24.34 -0.19
N ASP A 242 10.34 24.87 -0.07
CA ASP A 242 10.61 26.32 -0.15
C ASP A 242 10.32 26.87 -1.56
N LEU A 243 10.65 26.09 -2.60
CA LEU A 243 10.33 26.41 -3.99
C LEU A 243 9.15 25.57 -4.45
N LYS A 244 8.02 26.24 -4.70
CA LYS A 244 6.75 25.58 -5.01
C LYS A 244 6.70 25.20 -6.48
N PRO A 245 6.41 23.93 -6.81
CA PRO A 245 6.13 23.52 -8.19
C PRO A 245 4.94 24.29 -8.77
N THR A 246 5.14 24.94 -9.90
CA THR A 246 4.12 25.72 -10.63
C THR A 246 3.24 24.83 -11.49
N GLY A 247 3.71 23.62 -11.84
CA GLY A 247 2.99 22.69 -12.72
C GLY A 247 1.69 22.11 -12.14
N TRP A 248 1.46 22.21 -10.83
CA TRP A 248 0.24 21.69 -10.19
C TRP A 248 -1.07 22.30 -10.71
N GLN A 249 -1.02 23.50 -11.28
CA GLN A 249 -2.17 24.14 -11.93
C GLN A 249 -2.62 23.40 -13.20
N TYR A 250 -1.73 22.63 -13.83
CA TYR A 250 -1.99 21.85 -15.04
C TYR A 250 -2.12 20.33 -14.79
N GLN A 251 -2.25 19.93 -13.54
CA GLN A 251 -2.34 18.51 -13.19
C GLN A 251 -3.55 17.83 -13.85
N VAL A 252 -3.48 16.50 -13.95
CA VAL A 252 -4.59 15.65 -14.36
C VAL A 252 -5.85 16.00 -13.55
N GLN A 253 -6.98 16.15 -14.24
CA GLN A 253 -8.23 16.59 -13.64
C GLN A 253 -8.82 15.55 -12.68
N ASN A 254 -9.72 16.03 -11.82
CA ASN A 254 -10.35 15.21 -10.81
C ASN A 254 -11.13 14.03 -11.41
N ASP A 255 -10.86 12.82 -10.92
CA ASP A 255 -11.65 11.65 -11.28
C ASP A 255 -11.74 10.66 -10.11
N ILE A 256 -12.73 9.78 -10.14
CA ILE A 256 -12.98 8.78 -9.11
C ILE A 256 -12.06 7.58 -9.31
N ILE A 257 -11.42 7.15 -8.23
CA ILE A 257 -10.67 5.90 -8.18
C ILE A 257 -11.59 4.79 -7.69
N LEU A 258 -11.67 3.72 -8.50
CA LEU A 258 -12.19 2.42 -8.12
C LEU A 258 -11.31 1.37 -8.79
N ASN A 259 -10.56 0.63 -7.98
CA ASN A 259 -9.60 -0.36 -8.48
C ASN A 259 -9.69 -1.67 -7.70
N LEU A 260 -9.71 -2.76 -8.45
CA LEU A 260 -9.57 -4.12 -7.95
C LEU A 260 -8.14 -4.59 -8.19
N GLN A 261 -7.60 -5.34 -7.23
CA GLN A 261 -6.25 -5.87 -7.33
C GLN A 261 -6.17 -7.27 -6.75
N ALA A 262 -5.34 -8.10 -7.39
CA ALA A 262 -4.98 -9.41 -6.89
C ALA A 262 -3.50 -9.70 -7.16
N GLN A 263 -2.83 -10.32 -6.20
CA GLN A 263 -1.47 -10.82 -6.34
C GLN A 263 -1.41 -12.23 -5.75
N LEU A 264 -0.99 -13.19 -6.57
CA LEU A 264 -0.74 -14.56 -6.16
C LEU A 264 0.76 -14.81 -6.11
N GLU A 265 1.24 -15.34 -5.00
CA GLU A 265 2.64 -15.64 -4.76
C GLU A 265 2.82 -17.11 -4.43
N LYS A 266 3.89 -17.70 -4.98
CA LYS A 266 4.24 -19.11 -4.83
C LYS A 266 5.70 -19.27 -4.46
N GLY A 267 5.96 -20.02 -3.39
CA GLY A 267 7.31 -20.45 -3.03
C GLY A 267 7.85 -21.48 -4.02
N ILE A 268 9.03 -21.20 -4.57
CA ILE A 268 9.80 -22.11 -5.43
C ILE A 268 10.92 -22.75 -4.62
N ILE A 269 11.62 -21.94 -3.83
CA ILE A 269 12.63 -22.39 -2.86
C ILE A 269 12.23 -21.84 -1.48
N ASN A 270 12.18 -22.72 -0.48
CA ASN A 270 11.82 -22.37 0.90
C ASN A 270 12.79 -22.99 1.91
N ARG A 271 14.02 -22.45 1.98
CA ARG A 271 15.04 -22.87 2.96
C ARG A 271 15.10 -21.87 4.11
N ARG A 272 15.64 -22.30 5.26
CA ARG A 272 15.77 -21.51 6.51
C ARG A 272 16.43 -20.13 6.32
N ASN A 273 17.31 -19.99 5.33
CA ASN A 273 18.10 -18.79 5.09
C ASN A 273 18.04 -18.26 3.66
N LEU A 274 17.27 -18.93 2.79
CA LEU A 274 17.14 -18.57 1.38
C LEU A 274 15.74 -18.92 0.89
N GLU A 275 15.04 -17.94 0.34
CA GLU A 275 13.75 -18.14 -0.33
C GLU A 275 13.76 -17.55 -1.73
N ILE A 276 13.13 -18.27 -2.65
CA ILE A 276 12.79 -17.76 -3.98
C ILE A 276 11.28 -17.90 -4.13
N ILE A 277 10.63 -16.80 -4.42
CA ILE A 277 9.18 -16.68 -4.55
C ILE A 277 8.92 -16.09 -5.93
N THR A 278 7.96 -16.67 -6.65
CA THR A 278 7.43 -16.06 -7.87
C THR A 278 6.05 -15.49 -7.61
N SER A 279 5.67 -14.44 -8.33
CA SER A 279 4.37 -13.82 -8.20
C SER A 279 3.76 -13.47 -9.54
N GLY A 280 2.44 -13.51 -9.61
CA GLY A 280 1.63 -12.91 -10.66
C GLY A 280 0.67 -11.90 -10.05
N ASN A 281 0.51 -10.74 -10.68
CA ASN A 281 -0.36 -9.68 -10.19
C ASN A 281 -1.19 -9.07 -11.31
N THR A 282 -2.35 -8.53 -10.95
CA THR A 282 -3.19 -7.75 -11.86
C THR A 282 -3.89 -6.65 -11.11
N ARG A 283 -4.10 -5.53 -11.80
CA ARG A 283 -4.90 -4.40 -11.35
C ARG A 283 -5.88 -4.05 -12.45
N ILE A 284 -7.13 -3.80 -12.09
CA ILE A 284 -8.18 -3.42 -13.04
C ILE A 284 -9.00 -2.30 -12.40
N GLY A 285 -9.20 -1.21 -13.12
CA GLY A 285 -10.02 -0.11 -12.63
C GLY A 285 -9.68 1.25 -13.25
N THR A 286 -10.14 2.29 -12.59
CA THR A 286 -10.13 3.67 -13.11
C THR A 286 -8.82 4.42 -12.85
N LEU A 287 -7.92 3.89 -12.01
CA LEU A 287 -6.56 4.38 -11.81
C LEU A 287 -5.54 3.60 -12.65
N ASN A 288 -5.61 2.27 -12.59
CA ASN A 288 -4.67 1.38 -13.27
C ASN A 288 -5.38 0.16 -13.88
N THR A 289 -4.95 -0.22 -15.09
CA THR A 289 -5.25 -1.53 -15.67
C THR A 289 -3.98 -2.15 -16.24
N ASP A 290 -3.53 -3.24 -15.63
CA ASP A 290 -2.27 -3.91 -15.93
C ASP A 290 -2.20 -5.34 -15.37
N ILE A 291 -1.25 -6.10 -15.91
CA ILE A 291 -0.90 -7.45 -15.45
C ILE A 291 0.61 -7.57 -15.41
N GLY A 292 1.14 -8.34 -14.47
CA GLY A 292 2.58 -8.55 -14.38
C GLY A 292 2.95 -9.73 -13.51
N GLY A 293 4.25 -9.89 -13.35
CA GLY A 293 4.82 -10.89 -12.46
C GLY A 293 6.19 -10.50 -11.96
N SER A 294 6.62 -11.12 -10.87
CA SER A 294 7.92 -10.87 -10.27
C SER A 294 8.56 -12.12 -9.68
N ILE A 295 9.87 -12.07 -9.51
CA ILE A 295 10.64 -13.04 -8.74
C ILE A 295 11.29 -12.29 -7.59
N LEU A 296 11.00 -12.74 -6.37
CA LEU A 296 11.57 -12.25 -5.12
C LEU A 296 12.55 -13.29 -4.58
N LEU A 297 13.80 -12.89 -4.44
CA LEU A 297 14.84 -13.59 -3.71
C LEU A 297 15.02 -12.95 -2.33
N ARG A 298 15.09 -13.77 -1.28
CA ARG A 298 15.38 -13.33 0.10
C ARG A 298 16.49 -14.19 0.67
N ALA A 299 17.51 -13.57 1.25
CA ALA A 299 18.61 -14.26 1.91
C ALA A 299 18.91 -13.64 3.28
N GLY A 300 19.00 -14.47 4.32
CA GLY A 300 19.27 -13.99 5.68
C GLY A 300 18.72 -14.91 6.77
N GLN A 301 18.29 -14.32 7.87
CA GLN A 301 17.63 -14.99 9.00
C GLN A 301 16.20 -14.48 9.12
N PHE A 302 15.22 -15.30 8.76
CA PHE A 302 13.83 -14.88 8.74
C PHE A 302 12.89 -16.01 9.16
N LYS A 303 11.68 -15.62 9.60
CA LYS A 303 10.53 -16.53 9.61
C LYS A 303 10.12 -16.84 8.15
N PRO A 304 9.72 -18.08 7.82
CA PRO A 304 9.31 -18.45 6.47
C PRO A 304 8.25 -17.50 5.90
N TYR A 305 8.36 -17.14 4.61
CA TYR A 305 7.51 -16.10 4.00
C TYR A 305 6.01 -16.39 4.05
N PHE A 306 5.67 -17.68 3.92
CA PHE A 306 4.30 -18.18 3.85
C PHE A 306 3.74 -18.60 5.19
N GLU A 307 4.53 -18.46 6.26
CA GLU A 307 4.01 -18.49 7.61
C GLU A 307 3.48 -17.11 7.97
N GLU A 308 2.74 -17.04 9.07
CA GLU A 308 2.11 -15.84 9.61
C GLU A 308 3.00 -14.57 9.52
N PHE A 309 2.38 -13.38 9.53
CA PHE A 309 3.13 -12.11 9.54
C PHE A 309 4.26 -12.13 10.60
N TYR A 310 5.46 -11.66 10.23
CA TYR A 310 6.75 -11.82 10.96
C TYR A 310 6.77 -11.61 12.48
N THR A 311 5.80 -10.92 13.04
CA THR A 311 5.72 -10.59 14.47
C THR A 311 4.54 -11.26 15.18
N SER A 312 3.84 -12.20 14.54
CA SER A 312 2.64 -12.83 15.12
C SER A 312 2.91 -13.42 16.51
N LYS A 313 1.93 -13.26 17.41
CA LYS A 313 2.02 -13.72 18.81
C LYS A 313 1.64 -15.19 18.99
N LEU A 314 1.05 -15.81 17.98
CA LEU A 314 0.64 -17.21 18.00
C LEU A 314 1.49 -17.95 16.98
N SER A 315 2.33 -18.87 17.45
CA SER A 315 2.90 -19.88 16.56
C SER A 315 1.77 -20.87 16.25
N SER A 316 1.30 -20.88 15.01
CA SER A 316 0.54 -22.02 14.49
C SER A 316 1.44 -23.26 14.50
N GLY A 317 1.46 -24.01 15.61
CA GLY A 317 1.76 -25.44 15.71
C GLY A 317 3.11 -26.00 15.23
N GLU A 318 3.93 -25.28 14.48
CA GLU A 318 5.28 -25.70 14.07
C GLU A 318 6.32 -24.84 14.77
N TYR A 319 7.20 -25.51 15.51
CA TYR A 319 8.36 -24.94 16.18
C TYR A 319 9.22 -24.14 15.19
N THR A 320 9.02 -22.83 15.11
CA THR A 320 10.09 -21.91 14.72
C THR A 320 10.59 -21.26 16.00
N GLU A 321 11.86 -21.51 16.33
CA GLU A 321 12.57 -20.79 17.40
C GLU A 321 12.21 -19.31 17.29
N ASP A 322 11.61 -18.72 18.34
CA ASP A 322 11.21 -17.32 18.32
C ASP A 322 12.47 -16.44 18.41
N LYS A 323 13.16 -16.34 17.28
CA LYS A 323 14.38 -15.55 17.17
C LYS A 323 14.00 -14.10 17.39
N LYS A 324 14.58 -13.52 18.45
CA LYS A 324 14.37 -12.10 18.82
C LYS A 324 14.70 -11.15 17.66
N TRP A 325 15.60 -11.55 16.77
CA TRP A 325 16.02 -10.82 15.58
C TRP A 325 15.75 -11.63 14.29
N ASN A 326 15.08 -10.99 13.34
CA ASN A 326 14.96 -11.46 11.96
C ASN A 326 15.48 -10.37 11.03
N TYR A 327 16.33 -10.70 10.08
CA TYR A 327 16.89 -9.77 9.12
C TYR A 327 17.22 -10.47 7.81
N TRP A 328 17.07 -9.78 6.69
CA TRP A 328 17.40 -10.31 5.38
C TRP A 328 17.63 -9.21 4.36
N ILE A 329 18.32 -9.58 3.30
CA ILE A 329 18.42 -8.80 2.07
C ILE A 329 17.42 -9.41 1.08
N SER A 330 16.73 -8.56 0.32
CA SER A 330 15.81 -8.97 -0.73
C SER A 330 16.18 -8.35 -2.07
N LEU A 331 16.00 -9.12 -3.13
CA LEU A 331 16.06 -8.66 -4.51
C LEU A 331 14.76 -9.10 -5.20
N GLU A 332 13.99 -8.14 -5.72
CA GLU A 332 12.79 -8.40 -6.49
C GLU A 332 12.92 -7.82 -7.90
N ALA A 333 12.81 -8.67 -8.91
CA ALA A 333 12.76 -8.27 -10.31
C ALA A 333 11.36 -8.57 -10.85
N GLY A 334 10.71 -7.57 -11.43
CA GLY A 334 9.34 -7.68 -11.95
C GLY A 334 9.17 -7.04 -13.32
N GLN A 335 8.20 -7.56 -14.06
CA GLN A 335 7.78 -7.05 -15.36
C GLN A 335 6.28 -6.79 -15.32
N GLN A 336 5.88 -5.57 -15.67
CA GLN A 336 4.48 -5.16 -15.79
C GLN A 336 4.14 -4.88 -17.26
N PHE A 337 2.95 -5.32 -17.66
CA PHE A 337 2.31 -4.96 -18.91
C PHE A 337 1.17 -3.97 -18.63
N VAL A 338 1.39 -2.70 -18.97
CA VAL A 338 0.52 -1.56 -18.65
C VAL A 338 -0.42 -1.27 -19.81
N PHE A 339 -1.73 -1.38 -19.60
CA PHE A 339 -2.74 -1.03 -20.59
C PHE A 339 -3.35 0.35 -20.33
N TYR A 340 -3.42 0.74 -19.06
CA TYR A 340 -3.96 2.04 -18.67
C TYR A 340 -3.33 2.52 -17.36
N ASN A 341 -2.94 3.79 -17.35
CA ASN A 341 -2.47 4.46 -16.14
C ASN A 341 -3.03 5.88 -16.11
N ALA A 342 -4.00 6.15 -15.23
CA ALA A 342 -4.72 7.41 -15.20
C ALA A 342 -3.84 8.62 -14.84
N THR A 343 -2.70 8.41 -14.16
CA THR A 343 -1.73 9.48 -13.88
C THR A 343 -0.95 9.91 -15.12
N LEU A 344 -0.99 9.12 -16.19
CA LEU A 344 -0.37 9.42 -17.48
C LEU A 344 -1.44 9.71 -18.55
N ASN A 345 -2.47 8.86 -18.66
CA ASN A 345 -3.52 8.94 -19.68
C ASN A 345 -4.72 9.82 -19.30
N GLY A 346 -4.76 10.35 -18.08
CA GLY A 346 -5.94 11.03 -17.54
C GLY A 346 -7.00 10.09 -16.99
N GLY A 347 -7.97 10.66 -16.29
CA GLY A 347 -9.09 9.94 -15.67
C GLY A 347 -9.93 9.13 -16.66
N LEU A 348 -10.62 8.09 -16.18
CA LEU A 348 -11.44 7.20 -17.01
C LEU A 348 -12.76 7.87 -17.43
N PHE A 349 -13.39 8.59 -16.50
CA PHE A 349 -14.69 9.25 -16.69
C PHE A 349 -14.54 10.70 -17.15
N ARG A 350 -13.51 11.39 -16.65
CA ARG A 350 -13.24 12.80 -16.98
C ARG A 350 -12.04 12.93 -17.93
N LYS A 351 -12.23 13.61 -19.08
CA LYS A 351 -11.27 13.65 -20.21
C LYS A 351 -10.74 15.03 -20.59
N ASP A 352 -11.12 16.08 -19.86
CA ASP A 352 -10.74 17.48 -20.07
C ASP A 352 -9.46 17.88 -19.32
N SER A 353 -8.53 16.93 -19.12
CA SER A 353 -7.23 17.24 -18.50
C SER A 353 -6.39 18.13 -19.43
N PRO A 354 -5.69 19.17 -18.91
CA PRO A 354 -4.91 20.09 -19.74
C PRO A 354 -3.87 19.39 -20.62
N PHE A 355 -3.26 18.34 -20.09
CA PHE A 355 -2.32 17.49 -20.80
C PHE A 355 -2.29 16.08 -20.22
N VAL A 356 -2.26 15.10 -21.11
CA VAL A 356 -2.13 13.67 -20.82
C VAL A 356 -1.40 13.00 -21.98
N LEU A 357 -0.74 11.88 -21.69
CA LEU A 357 -0.14 11.01 -22.69
C LEU A 357 -1.19 10.09 -23.31
N LYS A 358 -1.13 9.95 -24.63
CA LYS A 358 -1.95 8.99 -25.38
C LYS A 358 -1.46 7.57 -25.11
N TYR A 359 -2.35 6.61 -25.39
CA TYR A 359 -2.04 5.18 -25.24
C TYR A 359 -0.74 4.77 -25.96
N ASN A 360 -0.56 5.23 -27.21
CA ASN A 360 0.62 4.91 -28.01
C ASN A 360 1.90 5.66 -27.58
N GLU A 361 1.82 6.56 -26.61
CA GLU A 361 2.98 7.26 -26.04
C GLU A 361 3.51 6.55 -24.79
N LEU A 362 2.74 5.59 -24.24
CA LEU A 362 3.17 4.77 -23.12
C LEU A 362 4.22 3.73 -23.52
N GLN A 363 5.04 3.35 -22.54
CA GLN A 363 5.78 2.10 -22.57
C GLN A 363 4.90 1.04 -21.92
N HIS A 364 4.40 0.11 -22.73
CA HIS A 364 3.51 -0.93 -22.23
C HIS A 364 4.25 -2.00 -21.43
N ALA A 365 5.55 -2.18 -21.64
CA ALA A 365 6.37 -3.10 -20.85
C ALA A 365 7.25 -2.30 -19.90
N VAL A 366 6.92 -2.31 -18.61
CA VAL A 366 7.67 -1.60 -17.56
C VAL A 366 8.35 -2.61 -16.63
N THR A 367 9.68 -2.56 -16.56
CA THR A 367 10.49 -3.40 -15.67
C THR A 367 10.73 -2.67 -14.35
N ARG A 368 10.63 -3.39 -13.24
CA ARG A 368 10.94 -2.90 -11.89
C ARG A 368 11.99 -3.78 -11.24
N LEU A 369 13.00 -3.15 -10.66
CA LEU A 369 13.98 -3.80 -9.78
C LEU A 369 13.89 -3.18 -8.39
N THR A 370 13.75 -3.99 -7.36
CA THR A 370 13.73 -3.55 -5.95
C THR A 370 14.81 -4.29 -5.17
N ILE A 371 15.66 -3.54 -4.47
CA ILE A 371 16.63 -4.07 -3.53
C ILE A 371 16.20 -3.62 -2.14
N GLY A 372 16.16 -4.53 -1.18
CA GLY A 372 15.68 -4.22 0.17
C GLY A 372 16.53 -4.83 1.27
N ILE A 373 16.54 -4.15 2.41
CA ILE A 373 17.08 -4.66 3.69
C ILE A 373 15.94 -4.60 4.69
N SER A 374 15.65 -5.74 5.31
CA SER A 374 14.61 -5.87 6.32
C SER A 374 15.23 -6.26 7.65
N CYS A 375 14.75 -5.64 8.72
CA CYS A 375 15.19 -5.94 10.08
C CYS A 375 14.01 -5.85 11.04
N PHE A 376 13.80 -6.91 11.82
CA PHE A 376 12.71 -7.06 12.76
C PHE A 376 13.26 -7.45 14.12
N TYR A 377 12.87 -6.68 15.14
CA TYR A 377 13.15 -6.95 16.54
C TYR A 377 11.85 -7.02 17.33
N LYS A 378 11.55 -8.23 17.83
CA LYS A 378 10.28 -8.54 18.50
C LYS A 378 9.07 -8.12 17.64
N GLN A 379 8.37 -7.08 18.07
CA GLN A 379 7.13 -6.58 17.47
C GLN A 379 7.36 -5.41 16.50
N ASN A 380 8.61 -4.98 16.29
CA ASN A 380 8.94 -3.86 15.42
C ASN A 380 9.71 -4.35 14.21
N GLY A 381 9.38 -3.80 13.04
CA GLY A 381 10.08 -4.03 11.78
C GLY A 381 10.45 -2.70 11.12
N LEU A 382 11.61 -2.69 10.49
CA LEU A 382 12.09 -1.66 9.58
C LEU A 382 12.44 -2.34 8.26
N VAL A 383 11.95 -1.78 7.16
CA VAL A 383 12.35 -2.18 5.82
C VAL A 383 12.83 -0.94 5.08
N LEU A 384 14.02 -1.01 4.52
CA LEU A 384 14.58 0.00 3.64
C LEU A 384 14.66 -0.59 2.23
N SER A 385 14.21 0.15 1.23
CA SER A 385 14.24 -0.32 -0.16
C SER A 385 14.74 0.76 -1.10
N TYR A 386 15.47 0.33 -2.13
CA TYR A 386 15.80 1.08 -3.32
C TYR A 386 15.02 0.49 -4.50
N VAL A 387 14.32 1.34 -5.25
CA VAL A 387 13.52 0.95 -6.40
C VAL A 387 14.08 1.60 -7.65
N GLN A 388 14.16 0.82 -8.73
CA GLN A 388 14.45 1.30 -10.08
C GLN A 388 13.34 0.84 -11.03
N LEU A 389 12.88 1.76 -11.88
CA LEU A 389 11.80 1.55 -12.82
C LEU A 389 12.27 1.95 -14.23
N SER A 390 12.03 1.11 -15.23
CA SER A 390 12.24 1.49 -16.62
C SER A 390 11.30 2.64 -17.01
N PRO A 391 11.57 3.34 -18.13
CA PRO A 391 10.66 4.38 -18.62
C PRO A 391 9.20 3.90 -18.71
N GLU A 392 8.26 4.74 -18.26
CA GLU A 392 6.82 4.47 -18.34
C GLU A 392 6.18 5.01 -19.64
N PHE A 393 6.91 5.83 -20.39
CA PHE A 393 6.48 6.45 -21.65
C PHE A 393 7.67 6.69 -22.58
N LYS A 394 7.43 6.90 -23.87
CA LYS A 394 8.45 6.88 -24.94
C LYS A 394 9.61 7.85 -24.73
N ASN A 395 9.32 9.06 -24.26
CA ASN A 395 10.32 10.09 -23.96
C ASN A 395 10.73 10.09 -22.49
N GLY A 396 10.20 9.14 -21.71
CA GLY A 396 10.44 9.03 -20.29
C GLY A 396 11.85 8.51 -20.00
N ARG A 397 12.35 8.88 -18.82
CA ARG A 397 13.62 8.38 -18.30
C ARG A 397 13.39 7.19 -17.38
N MET A 398 14.46 6.45 -17.14
CA MET A 398 14.49 5.49 -16.04
C MET A 398 14.33 6.25 -14.72
N HIS A 399 13.46 5.76 -13.84
CA HIS A 399 13.16 6.39 -12.56
C HIS A 399 13.69 5.59 -11.39
N ARG A 400 13.97 6.28 -10.27
CA ARG A 400 14.47 5.68 -9.04
C ARG A 400 13.88 6.40 -7.83
N TRP A 401 13.70 5.67 -6.74
CA TRP A 401 13.33 6.23 -5.44
C TRP A 401 13.71 5.29 -4.30
N GLY A 402 13.71 5.83 -3.09
CA GLY A 402 13.86 5.07 -1.85
C GLY A 402 12.53 4.89 -1.12
N SER A 403 12.47 3.86 -0.27
CA SER A 403 11.33 3.60 0.63
C SER A 403 11.82 3.26 2.03
N ILE A 404 11.08 3.74 3.03
CA ILE A 404 11.20 3.41 4.45
C ILE A 404 9.84 2.91 4.91
N ARG A 405 9.79 1.65 5.34
CA ARG A 405 8.59 1.05 5.92
C ARG A 405 8.81 0.65 7.37
N LEU A 406 7.92 1.12 8.22
CA LEU A 406 7.88 0.81 9.65
C LEU A 406 6.67 -0.08 9.94
N ILE A 407 6.89 -1.14 10.69
CA ILE A 407 5.87 -2.14 11.02
C ILE A 407 5.87 -2.33 12.53
N ARG A 408 4.69 -2.23 13.16
CA ARG A 408 4.51 -2.48 14.58
C ARG A 408 3.37 -3.46 14.80
N ASN A 409 3.64 -4.56 15.49
CA ASN A 409 2.61 -5.41 16.07
C ASN A 409 2.34 -5.04 17.53
N PHE A 410 1.08 -5.03 17.93
CA PHE A 410 0.66 -4.56 19.24
C PHE A 410 -0.39 -5.45 19.90
#